data_AF-A0A550HMA9-F1
#
_entry.id   AF-A0A550HMA9-F1
#
_cell.length_a   1.000
_cell.length_b   1.000
_cell.length_c   1.000
_cell.angle_alpha   90.00
_cell.angle_beta   90.00
_cell.angle_gamma   90.00
#
_symmetry.space_group_name_H-M   'P 1'
#
loop_
_entity.id
_entity.type
_entity.pdbx_description
1 polymer ?
#
loop_
_entity_poly.entity_id
_entity_poly.type
_entity_poly.pdbx_seq_one_letter_code
_entity_poly.pdbx_strand_id
1 'polypeptide(L)'
;MRKTGIRRILARLSVALLAATGLVLTGPNAAQASTVVDIPAPTPGGVSMTMKFYGAVVPQPYTPDPDAAYNEPNTCQLYFRQFDPTSGCGGFKFGTVLHDVREQPGYKAGLAGTGYFEAYADTDRTFGCLRPDGSFDHSTSFVVHQDQRRLSPVYVEGGAANLVQRLRDYPDAEYGPNWFVNFTPIVDVDCPAGMTPTQYGLKVSNVRVSIEDPEIFGTTTWAYPGPFYA
;
A
#
# COMPACT_ATOMS: atom_id res chain seq x y z
N MET A 1 -31.91 56.92 -42.63
CA MET A 1 -30.47 56.62 -42.81
C MET A 1 -29.69 57.01 -41.55
N ARG A 2 -29.19 56.01 -40.80
CA ARG A 2 -28.08 56.04 -39.82
C ARG A 2 -28.03 54.64 -39.19
N LYS A 3 -27.18 53.75 -39.72
CA LYS A 3 -25.81 53.39 -39.28
C LYS A 3 -25.71 52.83 -37.85
N THR A 4 -25.27 51.57 -37.86
CA THR A 4 -24.31 50.89 -36.95
C THR A 4 -24.72 50.44 -35.56
N GLY A 5 -24.51 49.15 -35.31
CA GLY A 5 -24.51 48.58 -33.97
C GLY A 5 -24.29 47.06 -33.89
N ILE A 6 -23.43 46.48 -34.74
CA ILE A 6 -22.89 45.13 -34.57
C ILE A 6 -22.13 45.10 -33.24
N ARG A 7 -22.72 44.58 -32.15
CA ARG A 7 -21.99 44.18 -30.92
C ARG A 7 -22.82 43.50 -29.82
N ARG A 8 -23.86 42.73 -30.15
CA ARG A 8 -24.53 41.85 -29.16
C ARG A 8 -24.83 40.45 -29.68
N ILE A 9 -24.03 39.98 -30.64
CA ILE A 9 -23.94 38.57 -31.01
C ILE A 9 -22.83 37.97 -30.13
N LEU A 10 -23.10 37.73 -28.83
CA LEU A 10 -22.20 37.01 -27.91
C LEU A 10 -22.87 36.70 -26.55
N ALA A 11 -24.20 36.56 -26.53
CA ALA A 11 -24.96 36.25 -25.30
C ALA A 11 -25.94 35.08 -25.48
N ARG A 12 -25.62 34.15 -26.38
CA ARG A 12 -26.38 32.91 -26.61
C ARG A 12 -25.43 31.78 -26.98
N LEU A 13 -24.70 31.26 -25.98
CA LEU A 13 -23.88 30.04 -26.08
C LEU A 13 -23.54 29.59 -24.65
N SER A 14 -24.54 29.14 -23.90
CA SER A 14 -24.32 28.59 -22.55
C SER A 14 -25.29 27.46 -22.20
N VAL A 15 -25.95 26.85 -23.19
CA VAL A 15 -26.84 25.71 -22.97
C VAL A 15 -26.65 24.73 -24.13
N ALA A 16 -26.33 23.48 -23.78
CA ALA A 16 -26.20 22.28 -24.63
C ALA A 16 -24.85 22.04 -25.34
N LEU A 17 -23.95 21.29 -24.67
CA LEU A 17 -22.96 20.32 -25.17
C LEU A 17 -22.03 20.03 -23.96
N LEU A 18 -21.86 18.85 -23.37
CA LEU A 18 -21.94 17.46 -23.82
C LEU A 18 -22.37 16.57 -22.64
N ALA A 19 -23.50 15.89 -22.79
CA ALA A 19 -23.69 14.58 -22.19
C ALA A 19 -23.15 13.54 -23.18
N ALA A 20 -22.56 12.47 -22.64
CA ALA A 20 -22.16 11.23 -23.31
C ALA A 20 -20.95 11.28 -24.27
N THR A 21 -19.79 10.84 -23.78
CA THR A 21 -18.81 9.90 -24.38
C THR A 21 -17.52 9.97 -23.56
N GLY A 22 -16.95 8.91 -22.98
CA GLY A 22 -17.24 7.49 -23.11
C GLY A 22 -16.67 6.70 -21.93
N LEU A 23 -17.20 5.49 -21.77
CA LEU A 23 -16.57 4.39 -21.07
C LEU A 23 -15.13 4.22 -21.56
N VAL A 24 -14.18 4.58 -20.69
CA VAL A 24 -12.84 3.98 -20.60
C VAL A 24 -12.56 4.01 -19.10
N LEU A 25 -12.62 2.89 -18.38
CA LEU A 25 -11.45 2.03 -18.15
C LEU A 25 -11.93 0.63 -17.77
N THR A 26 -12.07 -0.26 -18.76
CA THR A 26 -11.88 -1.70 -18.54
C THR A 26 -10.38 -1.95 -18.46
N GLY A 27 -9.86 -1.82 -17.25
CA GLY A 27 -8.53 -2.20 -16.81
C GLY A 27 -8.57 -2.24 -15.29
N PRO A 28 -7.75 -3.06 -14.62
CA PRO A 28 -7.74 -3.11 -13.16
C PRO A 28 -7.27 -1.74 -12.67
N ASN A 29 -8.23 -0.87 -12.36
CA ASN A 29 -7.95 0.34 -11.61
C ASN A 29 -7.57 -0.14 -10.22
N ALA A 30 -6.27 -0.41 -10.03
CA ALA A 30 -5.67 -0.39 -8.72
C ALA A 30 -6.07 0.95 -8.11
N ALA A 31 -7.01 0.94 -7.17
CA ALA A 31 -7.34 2.11 -6.40
C ALA A 31 -6.07 2.49 -5.63
N GLN A 32 -5.28 3.41 -6.18
CA GLN A 32 -4.06 3.89 -5.54
C GLN A 32 -4.42 4.95 -4.50
N ALA A 33 -5.04 4.52 -3.41
CA ALA A 33 -5.08 5.32 -2.20
C ALA A 33 -3.69 5.21 -1.54
N SER A 34 -2.77 6.11 -1.87
CA SER A 34 -1.59 6.30 -1.03
C SER A 34 -1.99 7.18 0.16
N THR A 35 -2.13 6.58 1.34
CA THR A 35 -2.37 7.33 2.56
C THR A 35 -1.04 7.51 3.29
N VAL A 36 -0.76 8.75 3.68
CA VAL A 36 0.39 9.14 4.51
C VAL A 36 -0.13 9.51 5.89
N VAL A 37 0.51 9.01 6.94
CA VAL A 37 0.12 9.26 8.33
C VAL A 37 1.36 9.55 9.15
N ASP A 38 1.33 10.66 9.90
CA ASP A 38 2.38 11.01 10.84
C ASP A 38 2.03 10.45 12.22
N ILE A 39 2.97 9.73 12.83
CA ILE A 39 2.85 9.12 14.16
C ILE A 39 3.86 9.81 15.07
N PRO A 40 3.39 10.51 16.12
CA PRO A 40 4.28 11.20 17.04
C PRO A 40 5.19 10.20 17.78
N ALA A 41 6.32 10.70 18.27
CA ALA A 41 7.21 9.91 19.11
C ALA A 41 6.47 9.46 20.39
N PRO A 42 6.66 8.21 20.85
CA PRO A 42 6.04 7.74 22.10
C PRO A 42 6.53 8.47 23.35
N THR A 43 7.71 9.10 23.28
CA THR A 43 8.33 9.87 24.36
C THR A 43 8.78 11.25 23.86
N PRO A 44 8.79 12.28 24.73
CA PRO A 44 9.34 13.60 24.37
C PRO A 44 10.78 13.50 23.86
N GLY A 45 11.06 14.09 22.69
CA GLY A 45 12.38 14.03 22.03
C GLY A 45 12.75 12.67 21.43
N GLY A 46 11.82 11.71 21.45
CA GLY A 46 12.02 10.41 20.79
C GLY A 46 11.85 10.50 19.28
N VAL A 47 12.05 9.36 18.62
CA VAL A 47 11.89 9.22 17.17
C VAL A 47 10.41 9.12 16.81
N SER A 48 9.94 9.99 15.92
CA SER A 48 8.60 9.91 15.32
C SER A 48 8.65 9.21 13.95
N MET A 49 7.50 8.80 13.42
CA MET A 49 7.43 8.02 12.19
C MET A 49 6.33 8.52 11.26
N THR A 50 6.68 8.80 10.00
CA THR A 50 5.70 8.89 8.92
C THR A 50 5.52 7.51 8.29
N MET A 51 4.27 7.07 8.16
CA MET A 51 3.85 5.84 7.53
C MET A 51 3.19 6.12 6.18
N LYS A 52 3.53 5.35 5.14
CA LYS A 52 2.90 5.43 3.82
C LYS A 52 2.42 4.06 3.38
N PHE A 53 1.11 3.90 3.20
CA PHE A 53 0.53 2.77 2.49
C PHE A 53 0.56 3.03 0.98
N TYR A 54 1.00 2.08 0.16
CA TYR A 54 1.04 2.25 -1.30
C TYR A 54 1.16 0.92 -2.04
N GLY A 55 1.01 0.97 -3.37
CA GLY A 55 1.29 -0.17 -4.24
C GLY A 55 0.44 -1.40 -3.95
N ALA A 56 -0.79 -1.19 -3.47
CA ALA A 56 -1.74 -2.27 -3.27
C ALA A 56 -2.17 -2.88 -4.61
N VAL A 57 -2.29 -4.20 -4.62
CA VAL A 57 -2.77 -4.99 -5.75
C VAL A 57 -3.91 -5.86 -5.26
N VAL A 58 -5.09 -5.64 -5.84
CA VAL A 58 -6.32 -6.40 -5.58
C VAL A 58 -6.67 -7.13 -6.88
N PRO A 59 -6.46 -8.45 -6.98
CA PRO A 59 -6.64 -9.17 -8.23
C PRO A 59 -8.09 -9.24 -8.68
N GLN A 60 -8.35 -8.76 -9.89
CA GLN A 60 -9.66 -8.79 -10.54
C GLN A 60 -9.46 -9.10 -12.04
N PRO A 61 -9.62 -10.36 -12.48
CA PRO A 61 -10.05 -11.55 -11.70
C PRO A 61 -8.97 -12.10 -10.76
N TYR A 62 -9.38 -12.94 -9.80
CA TYR A 62 -8.49 -13.67 -8.89
C TYR A 62 -8.27 -15.09 -9.41
N THR A 63 -7.25 -15.25 -10.25
CA THR A 63 -6.90 -16.55 -10.86
C THR A 63 -5.43 -16.87 -10.57
N PRO A 64 -5.04 -17.06 -9.29
CA PRO A 64 -3.66 -17.34 -8.95
C PRO A 64 -3.22 -18.68 -9.52
N ASP A 65 -2.00 -18.72 -10.04
CA ASP A 65 -1.32 -19.94 -10.47
C ASP A 65 0.02 -20.03 -9.73
N PRO A 66 0.19 -21.03 -8.84
CA PRO A 66 1.42 -21.19 -8.09
C PRO A 66 2.61 -21.60 -8.96
N ASP A 67 2.36 -22.15 -10.16
CA ASP A 67 3.37 -22.64 -11.10
C ASP A 67 3.68 -21.63 -12.22
N ALA A 68 2.85 -20.60 -12.37
CA ALA A 68 3.05 -19.54 -13.35
C ALA A 68 4.37 -18.80 -13.12
N ALA A 69 5.10 -18.56 -14.22
CA ALA A 69 6.36 -17.85 -14.18
C ALA A 69 6.17 -16.41 -13.64
N TYR A 70 7.21 -15.84 -13.02
CA TYR A 70 7.14 -14.55 -12.33
C TYR A 70 6.70 -13.35 -13.20
N ASN A 71 6.73 -13.49 -14.53
CA ASN A 71 6.32 -12.47 -15.50
C ASN A 71 4.88 -12.67 -16.01
N GLU A 72 4.18 -13.69 -15.55
CA GLU A 72 2.81 -13.99 -15.94
C GLU A 72 1.80 -13.28 -15.02
N PRO A 73 0.63 -12.89 -15.55
CA PRO A 73 -0.35 -12.09 -14.80
C PRO A 73 -1.03 -12.84 -13.64
N ASN A 74 -1.02 -14.16 -13.66
CA ASN A 74 -1.57 -15.05 -12.62
C ASN A 74 -0.53 -15.49 -11.58
N THR A 75 0.74 -15.08 -11.74
CA THR A 75 1.80 -15.55 -10.83
C THR A 75 1.56 -15.09 -9.40
N CYS A 76 1.91 -15.97 -8.48
CA CYS A 76 2.08 -15.66 -7.06
C CYS A 76 3.56 -15.67 -6.65
N GLN A 77 4.46 -16.00 -7.57
CA GLN A 77 5.89 -16.14 -7.29
C GLN A 77 6.57 -14.79 -7.26
N LEU A 78 7.53 -14.65 -6.35
CA LEU A 78 8.44 -13.53 -6.30
C LEU A 78 9.83 -14.02 -6.67
N TYR A 79 10.48 -13.35 -7.62
CA TYR A 79 11.87 -13.62 -7.95
C TYR A 79 12.83 -12.89 -6.98
N PHE A 80 14.12 -13.21 -7.03
CA PHE A 80 15.14 -12.57 -6.18
C PHE A 80 15.08 -11.04 -6.30
N ARG A 81 14.92 -10.36 -5.15
CA ARG A 81 14.77 -8.90 -5.01
C ARG A 81 13.49 -8.30 -5.61
N GLN A 82 12.46 -9.11 -5.86
CA GLN A 82 11.12 -8.60 -6.10
C GLN A 82 10.39 -8.44 -4.76
N PHE A 83 9.96 -7.20 -4.50
CA PHE A 83 9.26 -6.81 -3.27
C PHE A 83 7.91 -6.17 -3.58
N ASP A 84 7.41 -6.40 -4.79
CA ASP A 84 6.13 -5.91 -5.27
C ASP A 84 5.08 -7.01 -5.11
N PRO A 85 3.86 -6.66 -4.67
CA PRO A 85 2.72 -7.55 -4.75
C PRO A 85 2.50 -8.05 -6.18
N THR A 86 2.18 -9.33 -6.32
CA THR A 86 1.90 -9.92 -7.63
C THR A 86 0.45 -9.71 -8.04
N SER A 87 0.18 -9.71 -9.34
CA SER A 87 -1.19 -9.61 -9.87
C SER A 87 -2.03 -10.86 -9.64
N GLY A 88 -1.43 -12.04 -9.44
CA GLY A 88 -2.16 -13.27 -9.14
C GLY A 88 -2.60 -13.36 -7.68
N CYS A 89 -1.69 -13.09 -6.74
CA CYS A 89 -1.97 -13.24 -5.31
C CYS A 89 -2.35 -11.94 -4.59
N GLY A 90 -2.07 -10.79 -5.19
CA GLY A 90 -2.30 -9.50 -4.57
C GLY A 90 -1.39 -9.22 -3.38
N GLY A 91 -1.59 -8.06 -2.76
CA GLY A 91 -0.74 -7.60 -1.67
C GLY A 91 -0.68 -6.09 -1.55
N PHE A 92 0.27 -5.61 -0.77
CA PHE A 92 0.52 -4.17 -0.61
C PHE A 92 1.95 -3.89 -0.17
N LYS A 93 2.33 -2.61 -0.23
CA LYS A 93 3.58 -2.09 0.32
C LYS A 93 3.30 -1.06 1.39
N PHE A 94 4.24 -0.97 2.31
CA PHE A 94 4.21 -0.09 3.45
C PHE A 94 5.60 0.51 3.61
N GLY A 95 5.71 1.83 3.61
CA GLY A 95 6.99 2.53 3.69
C GLY A 95 7.00 3.47 4.88
N THR A 96 8.18 3.68 5.46
CA THR A 96 8.33 4.62 6.58
C THR A 96 9.43 5.63 6.37
N VAL A 97 9.28 6.75 7.07
CA VAL A 97 10.33 7.72 7.31
C VAL A 97 10.41 7.92 8.82
N LEU A 98 11.61 7.77 9.39
CA LEU A 98 11.86 8.07 10.80
C LEU A 98 12.42 9.48 10.92
N HIS A 99 11.86 10.26 11.84
CA HIS A 99 12.29 11.62 12.12
C HIS A 99 13.04 11.70 13.45
N ASP A 100 13.89 12.71 13.59
CA ASP A 100 14.65 12.98 14.83
C ASP A 100 15.65 11.86 15.23
N VAL A 101 15.96 10.91 14.33
CA VAL A 101 16.94 9.84 14.57
C VAL A 101 18.33 10.41 14.88
N ARG A 102 18.71 11.49 14.18
CA ARG A 102 20.01 12.15 14.36
C ARG A 102 20.13 12.87 15.69
N GLU A 103 19.00 13.19 16.30
CA GLU A 103 18.97 13.86 17.59
C GLU A 103 19.18 12.91 18.77
N GLN A 104 19.06 11.59 18.52
CA GLN A 104 19.17 10.57 19.55
C GLN A 104 20.60 10.49 20.11
N PRO A 105 20.77 10.34 21.44
CA PRO A 105 22.09 10.30 22.08
C PRO A 105 23.04 9.25 21.48
N GLY A 106 22.57 8.03 21.22
CA GLY A 106 23.41 6.99 20.62
C GLY A 106 23.85 7.29 19.20
N TYR A 107 23.00 7.95 18.40
CA TYR A 107 23.39 8.38 17.05
C TYR A 107 24.54 9.40 17.12
N LYS A 108 24.41 10.42 17.99
CA LYS A 108 25.43 11.46 18.23
C LYS A 108 26.72 10.89 18.81
N ALA A 109 26.63 9.83 19.62
CA ALA A 109 27.77 9.10 20.15
C ALA A 109 28.49 8.22 19.10
N GLY A 110 28.00 8.16 17.87
CA GLY A 110 28.63 7.39 16.79
C GLY A 110 28.28 5.90 16.79
N LEU A 111 27.28 5.45 17.56
CA LEU A 111 26.88 4.05 17.64
C LEU A 111 26.20 3.58 16.36
N ALA A 112 26.29 2.29 16.03
CA ALA A 112 25.76 1.76 14.76
C ALA A 112 24.26 1.41 14.84
N GLY A 113 23.69 1.23 16.03
CA GLY A 113 22.40 0.53 16.19
C GLY A 113 22.58 -0.98 15.99
N THR A 114 21.81 -1.75 16.75
CA THR A 114 21.92 -3.22 16.80
C THR A 114 20.58 -3.94 16.65
N GLY A 115 19.48 -3.19 16.67
CA GLY A 115 18.13 -3.75 16.56
C GLY A 115 17.70 -4.10 15.14
N TYR A 116 16.54 -4.74 15.07
CA TYR A 116 15.85 -5.05 13.82
C TYR A 116 14.42 -4.53 13.90
N PHE A 117 14.00 -3.80 12.86
CA PHE A 117 12.64 -3.33 12.71
C PHE A 117 11.74 -4.45 12.21
N GLU A 118 10.65 -4.68 12.94
CA GLU A 118 9.60 -5.62 12.54
C GLU A 118 8.30 -4.85 12.28
N ALA A 119 7.54 -5.30 11.29
CA ALA A 119 6.23 -4.72 11.00
C ALA A 119 5.16 -5.81 10.96
N TYR A 120 3.99 -5.45 11.47
CA TYR A 120 2.80 -6.30 11.55
C TYR A 120 1.57 -5.49 11.16
N ALA A 121 0.58 -6.14 10.55
CA ALA A 121 -0.71 -5.52 10.25
C ALA A 121 -1.83 -6.55 10.25
N ASP A 122 -3.04 -6.11 10.61
CA ASP A 122 -4.25 -6.88 10.38
C ASP A 122 -4.68 -6.70 8.91
N THR A 123 -5.12 -7.77 8.26
CA THR A 123 -5.60 -7.71 6.87
C THR A 123 -6.94 -8.39 6.72
N ASP A 124 -7.91 -7.70 6.11
CA ASP A 124 -9.16 -8.27 5.63
C ASP A 124 -9.15 -8.28 4.10
N ARG A 125 -9.18 -9.47 3.51
CA ARG A 125 -9.31 -9.64 2.06
C ARG A 125 -10.70 -10.14 1.74
N THR A 126 -11.46 -9.36 0.98
CA THR A 126 -12.81 -9.73 0.56
C THR A 126 -12.74 -10.43 -0.78
N PHE A 127 -13.24 -11.67 -0.84
CA PHE A 127 -13.33 -12.47 -2.05
C PHE A 127 -14.78 -12.70 -2.45
N GLY A 128 -15.00 -13.16 -3.67
CA GLY A 128 -16.28 -13.60 -4.19
C GLY A 128 -16.21 -13.80 -5.69
N CYS A 129 -17.35 -13.66 -6.36
CA CYS A 129 -17.48 -13.93 -7.78
C CYS A 129 -17.97 -12.71 -8.56
N LEU A 130 -17.43 -12.52 -9.76
CA LEU A 130 -17.96 -11.61 -10.77
C LEU A 130 -19.01 -12.35 -11.62
N ARG A 131 -20.15 -11.71 -11.84
CA ARG A 131 -21.15 -12.16 -12.81
C ARG A 131 -20.63 -12.01 -14.25
N PRO A 132 -21.29 -12.64 -15.24
CA PRO A 132 -20.94 -12.46 -16.66
C PRO A 132 -20.92 -11.00 -17.15
N ASP A 133 -21.68 -10.11 -16.49
CA ASP A 133 -21.72 -8.68 -16.79
C ASP A 133 -20.58 -7.88 -16.13
N GLY A 134 -19.68 -8.56 -15.39
CA GLY A 134 -18.56 -7.96 -14.67
C GLY A 134 -18.92 -7.37 -13.31
N SER A 135 -20.17 -7.46 -12.87
CA SER A 135 -20.59 -6.98 -11.54
C SER A 135 -20.16 -7.96 -10.44
N PHE A 136 -19.73 -7.43 -9.29
CA PHE A 136 -19.46 -8.26 -8.12
C PHE A 136 -20.76 -8.79 -7.50
N ASP A 137 -20.83 -10.10 -7.29
CA ASP A 137 -21.94 -10.74 -6.60
C ASP A 137 -21.67 -10.81 -5.09
N HIS A 138 -22.16 -9.81 -4.36
CA HIS A 138 -22.04 -9.76 -2.90
C HIS A 138 -22.63 -10.99 -2.19
N SER A 139 -23.56 -11.74 -2.80
CA SER A 139 -24.10 -12.97 -2.19
C SER A 139 -23.09 -14.12 -2.13
N THR A 140 -22.03 -14.06 -2.95
CA THR A 140 -20.92 -15.02 -2.95
C THR A 140 -19.76 -14.57 -2.07
N SER A 141 -19.89 -13.41 -1.40
CA SER A 141 -18.76 -12.78 -0.73
C SER A 141 -18.38 -13.46 0.58
N PHE A 142 -17.08 -13.55 0.82
CA PHE A 142 -16.51 -13.95 2.10
C PHE A 142 -15.22 -13.17 2.37
N VAL A 143 -14.82 -13.12 3.64
CA VAL A 143 -13.64 -12.36 4.08
C VAL A 143 -12.61 -13.31 4.68
N VAL A 144 -11.37 -13.22 4.21
CA VAL A 144 -10.22 -13.85 4.85
C VAL A 144 -9.54 -12.82 5.72
N HIS A 145 -9.68 -12.98 7.02
CA HIS A 145 -9.05 -12.16 8.04
C HIS A 145 -7.71 -12.77 8.48
N GLN A 146 -6.68 -11.94 8.67
CA GLN A 146 -5.42 -12.32 9.30
C GLN A 146 -5.03 -11.26 10.33
N ASP A 147 -4.98 -11.66 11.60
CA ASP A 147 -4.51 -10.82 12.70
C ASP A 147 -2.97 -10.71 12.69
N GLN A 148 -2.47 -9.49 12.85
CA GLN A 148 -1.05 -9.17 13.07
C GLN A 148 -0.13 -10.00 12.17
N ARG A 149 -0.43 -10.05 10.88
CA ARG A 149 0.43 -10.70 9.89
C ARG A 149 1.77 -9.97 9.85
N ARG A 150 2.86 -10.70 10.05
CA ARG A 150 4.21 -10.16 9.86
C ARG A 150 4.41 -9.77 8.39
N LEU A 151 4.90 -8.54 8.18
CA LEU A 151 5.26 -8.03 6.86
C LEU A 151 6.73 -8.36 6.56
N SER A 152 7.04 -8.56 5.28
CA SER A 152 8.41 -8.80 4.84
C SER A 152 9.12 -7.48 4.59
N PRO A 153 10.35 -7.28 5.07
CA PRO A 153 11.12 -6.08 4.75
C PRO A 153 11.48 -6.05 3.26
N VAL A 154 11.42 -4.87 2.66
CA VAL A 154 11.98 -4.61 1.33
C VAL A 154 13.49 -4.59 1.50
N TYR A 155 14.17 -5.58 0.92
CA TYR A 155 15.63 -5.71 1.03
C TYR A 155 16.15 -5.79 2.49
N VAL A 156 17.44 -5.56 2.73
CA VAL A 156 18.03 -5.56 4.09
C VAL A 156 17.69 -4.31 4.92
N GLU A 157 16.61 -3.60 4.56
CA GLU A 157 16.23 -2.32 5.19
C GLU A 157 15.72 -2.47 6.63
N GLY A 158 15.41 -3.69 7.09
CA GLY A 158 14.98 -3.93 8.47
C GLY A 158 16.06 -3.74 9.54
N GLY A 159 17.35 -3.71 9.18
CA GLY A 159 18.43 -3.56 10.16
C GLY A 159 18.70 -2.11 10.58
N ALA A 160 18.74 -1.85 11.89
CA ALA A 160 19.08 -0.53 12.44
C ALA A 160 20.43 -0.01 11.94
N ALA A 161 21.44 -0.89 11.87
CA ALA A 161 22.76 -0.56 11.35
C ALA A 161 22.75 -0.03 9.91
N ASN A 162 21.95 -0.63 9.03
CA ASN A 162 21.82 -0.18 7.65
C ASN A 162 21.15 1.19 7.58
N LEU A 163 20.11 1.42 8.38
CA LEU A 163 19.43 2.71 8.43
C LEU A 163 20.36 3.81 8.94
N VAL A 164 21.06 3.57 10.05
CA VAL A 164 22.00 4.53 10.65
C VAL A 164 23.13 4.86 9.69
N GLN A 165 23.71 3.85 9.03
CA GLN A 165 24.72 4.06 7.99
C GLN A 165 24.17 4.93 6.85
N ARG A 166 22.97 4.63 6.34
CA ARG A 166 22.33 5.42 5.28
C ARG A 166 22.09 6.88 5.69
N LEU A 167 21.64 7.12 6.92
CA LEU A 167 21.48 8.48 7.46
C LEU A 167 22.80 9.25 7.58
N ARG A 168 23.92 8.54 7.77
CA ARG A 168 25.28 9.15 7.78
C ARG A 168 25.78 9.45 6.38
N ASP A 169 25.57 8.53 5.45
CA ASP A 169 25.97 8.71 4.04
C ASP A 169 25.19 9.84 3.35
N TYR A 170 23.96 10.08 3.79
CA TYR A 170 23.07 11.12 3.26
C TYR A 170 22.53 12.01 4.40
N PRO A 171 23.27 13.06 4.81
CA PRO A 171 22.98 13.84 6.02
C PRO A 171 21.68 14.67 5.93
N ASP A 172 21.25 15.05 4.72
CA ASP A 172 20.08 15.90 4.50
C ASP A 172 18.79 15.11 4.26
N ALA A 173 18.86 13.77 4.30
CA ALA A 173 17.72 12.90 4.01
C ALA A 173 17.23 12.17 5.26
N GLU A 174 15.94 11.91 5.32
CA GLU A 174 15.34 11.02 6.32
C GLU A 174 14.93 9.71 5.65
N TYR A 175 15.06 8.62 6.40
CA TYR A 175 14.78 7.27 5.91
C TYR A 175 14.07 6.47 6.99
N GLY A 176 13.38 5.44 6.55
CA GLY A 176 12.89 4.36 7.38
C GLY A 176 12.89 3.05 6.59
N PRO A 177 12.69 1.92 7.27
CA PRO A 177 12.49 0.65 6.59
C PRO A 177 11.25 0.71 5.68
N ASN A 178 11.26 -0.10 4.62
CA ASN A 178 10.07 -0.41 3.84
C ASN A 178 9.72 -1.89 3.99
N TRP A 179 8.45 -2.21 3.82
CA TRP A 179 7.89 -3.56 3.92
C TRP A 179 6.89 -3.81 2.81
N PHE A 180 6.64 -5.08 2.56
CA PHE A 180 5.67 -5.53 1.59
C PHE A 180 5.03 -6.84 2.06
N VAL A 181 3.88 -7.13 1.46
CA VAL A 181 3.23 -8.43 1.53
C VAL A 181 2.83 -8.83 0.12
N ASN A 182 3.19 -10.04 -0.26
CA ASN A 182 2.53 -10.79 -1.32
C ASN A 182 1.75 -11.92 -0.64
N PHE A 183 0.44 -12.01 -0.88
CA PHE A 183 -0.37 -12.89 -0.06
C PHE A 183 -0.20 -14.36 -0.43
N THR A 184 0.31 -15.14 0.52
CA THR A 184 0.31 -16.60 0.49
C THR A 184 -0.08 -17.14 1.88
N PRO A 185 -0.75 -18.30 1.96
CA PRO A 185 -1.16 -19.20 0.86
C PRO A 185 -2.31 -18.65 -0.01
N ILE A 186 -2.50 -19.28 -1.18
CA ILE A 186 -3.62 -19.02 -2.11
C ILE A 186 -4.95 -19.34 -1.41
N VAL A 187 -5.99 -18.55 -1.73
CA VAL A 187 -7.34 -18.74 -1.22
C VAL A 187 -8.18 -19.40 -2.31
N ASP A 188 -8.78 -20.55 -2.03
CA ASP A 188 -9.71 -21.16 -2.98
C ASP A 188 -11.03 -20.39 -3.00
N VAL A 189 -11.43 -19.94 -4.19
CA VAL A 189 -12.68 -19.22 -4.42
C VAL A 189 -13.50 -20.02 -5.42
N ASP A 190 -14.51 -20.74 -4.92
CA ASP A 190 -15.42 -21.52 -5.77
C ASP A 190 -16.56 -20.63 -6.26
N CYS A 191 -16.76 -20.61 -7.58
CA CYS A 191 -17.75 -19.76 -8.22
C CYS A 191 -18.76 -20.59 -9.01
N PRO A 192 -20.06 -20.23 -8.95
CA PRO A 192 -21.08 -20.84 -9.80
C PRO A 192 -20.71 -20.78 -11.28
N ALA A 193 -21.25 -21.72 -12.06
CA ALA A 193 -20.99 -21.79 -13.49
C ALA A 193 -21.28 -20.45 -14.20
N GLY A 194 -20.32 -19.99 -15.00
CA GLY A 194 -20.39 -18.72 -15.72
C GLY A 194 -19.96 -17.49 -14.92
N MET A 195 -19.59 -17.64 -13.64
CA MET A 195 -18.99 -16.58 -12.83
C MET A 195 -17.47 -16.73 -12.72
N THR A 196 -16.79 -15.63 -12.41
CA THR A 196 -15.32 -15.59 -12.32
C THR A 196 -14.86 -15.21 -10.91
N PRO A 197 -13.96 -15.96 -10.27
CA PRO A 197 -13.36 -15.59 -9.00
C PRO A 197 -12.72 -14.20 -9.00
N THR A 198 -12.82 -13.47 -7.90
CA THR A 198 -12.23 -12.14 -7.74
C THR A 198 -11.91 -11.80 -6.28
N GLN A 199 -10.91 -10.95 -6.08
CA GLN A 199 -10.74 -10.23 -4.82
C GLN A 199 -11.42 -8.87 -4.98
N TYR A 200 -12.46 -8.61 -4.20
CA TYR A 200 -13.22 -7.36 -4.27
C TYR A 200 -12.50 -6.21 -3.58
N GLY A 201 -11.82 -6.47 -2.47
CA GLY A 201 -11.16 -5.42 -1.70
C GLY A 201 -10.10 -5.94 -0.75
N LEU A 202 -9.27 -5.00 -0.31
CA LEU A 202 -8.25 -5.17 0.71
C LEU A 202 -8.40 -4.07 1.76
N LYS A 203 -8.57 -4.46 3.02
CA LYS A 203 -8.46 -3.55 4.17
C LYS A 203 -7.23 -3.93 4.98
N VAL A 204 -6.44 -2.93 5.33
CA VAL A 204 -5.28 -3.06 6.21
C VAL A 204 -5.51 -2.18 7.43
N SER A 205 -5.35 -2.73 8.64
CA SER A 205 -5.57 -2.02 9.89
C SER A 205 -4.54 -2.43 10.94
N ASN A 206 -4.54 -1.71 12.07
CA ASN A 206 -3.72 -2.05 13.25
C ASN A 206 -2.24 -2.29 12.87
N VAL A 207 -1.69 -1.37 12.06
CA VAL A 207 -0.32 -1.46 11.59
C VAL A 207 0.60 -1.10 12.75
N ARG A 208 1.61 -1.93 12.99
CA ARG A 208 2.61 -1.75 14.05
C ARG A 208 3.99 -1.93 13.48
N VAL A 209 4.88 -1.02 13.81
CA VAL A 209 6.33 -1.16 13.56
C VAL A 209 7.02 -1.09 14.91
N SER A 210 7.83 -2.10 15.22
CA SER A 210 8.54 -2.20 16.49
C SER A 210 10.02 -2.45 16.29
N ILE A 211 10.82 -1.98 17.24
CA ILE A 211 12.25 -2.25 17.31
C ILE A 211 12.69 -2.37 18.78
N GLU A 212 13.65 -3.25 19.01
CA GLU A 212 14.44 -3.30 20.23
C GLU A 212 15.89 -2.91 19.89
N ASP A 213 16.26 -1.66 20.17
CA ASP A 213 17.60 -1.13 19.98
C ASP A 213 17.95 -0.19 21.14
N PRO A 214 18.62 -0.67 22.19
CA PRO A 214 18.85 0.14 23.38
C PRO A 214 19.72 1.37 23.13
N GLU A 215 20.48 1.40 22.05
CA GLU A 215 21.49 2.42 21.79
C GLU A 215 20.88 3.67 21.13
N ILE A 216 20.01 3.50 20.14
CA ILE A 216 19.51 4.61 19.32
C ILE A 216 18.00 4.75 19.38
N PHE A 217 17.25 3.66 19.22
CA PHE A 217 15.80 3.72 19.07
C PHE A 217 15.03 3.35 20.35
N GLY A 218 15.71 2.86 21.38
CA GLY A 218 15.12 2.23 22.55
C GLY A 218 14.31 0.97 22.20
N THR A 219 13.45 0.57 23.13
CA THR A 219 12.34 -0.35 22.85
C THR A 219 11.13 0.49 22.46
N THR A 220 10.87 0.57 21.16
CA THR A 220 9.87 1.50 20.61
C THR A 220 8.90 0.78 19.70
N THR A 221 7.63 1.20 19.75
CA THR A 221 6.59 0.77 18.82
C THR A 221 5.82 1.98 18.31
N TRP A 222 5.75 2.12 17.00
CA TRP A 222 4.84 3.05 16.31
C TRP A 222 3.64 2.27 15.83
N ALA A 223 2.44 2.79 16.09
CA ALA A 223 1.20 2.10 15.75
C ALA A 223 0.20 3.06 15.12
N TYR A 224 -0.54 2.56 14.13
CA TYR A 224 -1.67 3.25 13.53
C TYR A 224 -2.86 2.30 13.40
N PRO A 225 -4.04 2.65 13.94
CA PRO A 225 -5.20 1.77 13.93
C PRO A 225 -5.76 1.51 12.51
N GLY A 226 -5.46 2.34 11.52
CA GLY A 226 -6.08 2.23 10.20
C GLY A 226 -7.54 2.73 10.20
N PRO A 227 -8.35 2.33 9.20
CA PRO A 227 -8.02 1.44 8.08
C PRO A 227 -7.39 2.15 6.87
N PHE A 228 -6.63 1.40 6.09
CA PHE A 228 -6.30 1.68 4.70
C PHE A 228 -7.10 0.73 3.80
N TYR A 229 -7.68 1.25 2.73
CA TYR A 229 -8.48 0.47 1.78
C TYR A 229 -7.85 0.51 0.39
N ALA A 230 -7.93 -0.60 -0.32
CA ALA A 230 -7.60 -0.74 -1.73
C ALA A 230 -8.58 -1.68 -2.43
#